data_AF-A0A5J4THX9-F1
#
_entry.id   AF-A0A5J4THX9-F1
#
_cell.length_a   1.000
_cell.length_b   1.000
_cell.length_c   1.000
_cell.angle_alpha   90.00
_cell.angle_beta   90.00
_cell.angle_gamma   90.00
#
_symmetry.space_group_name_H-M   'P 1'
#
loop_
_entity.id
_entity.type
_entity.pdbx_description
1 polymer ?
#
loop_
_entity_poly.entity_id
_entity_poly.type
_entity_poly.pdbx_seq_one_letter_code
_entity_poly.pdbx_strand_id
1 'polypeptide(L)'
;RKLFIKAGIAKALVNIFEKQNSECIKEGHVKAFYALTHPASHEIRLLIFSQSPIEGLFKLLKHNNADISNYAIKSFWSIILAGTETTTETVQHPHFDALAIYDGIEQLYQFAFSSNASEQSKSIAVVCIGYLYRQKVIEKTVIRESVINRLKNLVNDAGVWEKDQSRIALRLLAQNPVNEAQIKKGGFTIPK
;
A
#
# COMPACT_ATOMS: atom_id res chain seq x y z
N ARG A 1 1.69 -18.14 13.23
CA ARG A 1 1.99 -17.56 11.89
C ARG A 1 3.11 -18.29 11.17
N LYS A 2 4.34 -18.35 11.70
CA LYS A 2 5.49 -19.02 11.04
C LYS A 2 5.18 -20.47 10.61
N LEU A 3 4.53 -21.25 11.48
CA LEU A 3 4.09 -22.62 11.16
C LEU A 3 3.10 -22.66 9.98
N PHE A 4 2.07 -21.80 9.97
CA PHE A 4 1.10 -21.75 8.88
C PHE A 4 1.74 -21.35 7.54
N ILE A 5 2.71 -20.43 7.56
CA ILE A 5 3.45 -20.05 6.36
C ILE A 5 4.31 -21.22 5.87
N LYS A 6 5.05 -21.88 6.77
CA LYS A 6 5.83 -23.08 6.46
C LYS A 6 4.97 -24.24 5.95
N ALA A 7 3.74 -24.36 6.44
CA ALA A 7 2.77 -25.34 5.99
C ALA A 7 2.11 -24.97 4.64
N GLY A 8 2.50 -23.86 4.01
CA GLY A 8 2.00 -23.46 2.69
C GLY A 8 0.67 -22.72 2.69
N ILE A 9 0.08 -22.39 3.85
CA ILE A 9 -1.24 -21.73 3.91
C ILE A 9 -1.21 -20.34 3.28
N ALA A 10 -0.15 -19.56 3.53
CA ALA A 10 0.01 -18.26 2.89
C ALA A 10 0.05 -18.38 1.36
N LYS A 11 0.83 -19.34 0.85
CA LYS A 11 0.94 -19.58 -0.60
C LYS A 11 -0.37 -20.11 -1.19
N ALA A 12 -1.10 -20.95 -0.48
CA ALA A 12 -2.41 -21.44 -0.90
C ALA A 12 -3.43 -20.30 -1.04
N LEU A 13 -3.48 -19.38 -0.07
CA LEU A 13 -4.33 -18.18 -0.15
C LEU A 13 -3.95 -17.27 -1.32
N VAL A 14 -2.65 -17.04 -1.55
CA VAL A 14 -2.15 -16.29 -2.72
C VAL A 14 -2.61 -16.95 -4.02
N ASN A 15 -2.46 -18.27 -4.15
CA ASN A 15 -2.91 -19.02 -5.32
C ASN A 15 -4.44 -18.91 -5.52
N ILE A 16 -5.24 -18.87 -4.45
CA ILE A 16 -6.68 -18.63 -4.53
C ILE A 16 -6.95 -17.25 -5.15
N PHE A 17 -6.28 -16.21 -4.68
CA PHE A 17 -6.47 -14.84 -5.18
C PHE A 17 -6.03 -14.67 -6.63
N GLU A 18 -5.00 -15.41 -7.06
CA GLU A 18 -4.46 -15.32 -8.41
C GLU A 18 -5.26 -16.10 -9.44
N LYS A 19 -5.79 -17.27 -9.07
CA LYS A 19 -6.27 -18.29 -10.02
C LYS A 19 -7.78 -18.52 -9.99
N GLN A 20 -8.45 -18.26 -8.87
CA GLN A 20 -9.89 -18.49 -8.80
C GLN A 20 -10.68 -17.35 -9.45
N ASN A 21 -11.86 -17.69 -9.94
CA ASN A 21 -12.85 -16.69 -10.33
C ASN A 21 -13.18 -15.80 -9.11
N SER A 22 -13.31 -14.48 -9.32
CA SER A 22 -13.61 -13.51 -8.28
C SER A 22 -14.84 -13.89 -7.44
N GLU A 23 -15.87 -14.48 -8.06
CA GLU A 23 -17.10 -14.89 -7.36
C GLU A 23 -16.87 -15.99 -6.31
N CYS A 24 -15.82 -16.81 -6.48
CA CYS A 24 -15.43 -17.85 -5.53
C CYS A 24 -14.62 -17.29 -4.35
N ILE A 25 -14.07 -16.09 -4.48
CA ILE A 25 -13.29 -15.46 -3.42
C ILE A 25 -14.25 -14.90 -2.36
N LYS A 26 -14.23 -15.53 -1.19
CA LYS A 26 -15.05 -15.12 -0.04
C LYS A 26 -14.25 -14.26 0.92
N GLU A 27 -14.95 -13.47 1.71
CA GLU A 27 -14.36 -12.64 2.78
C GLU A 27 -13.48 -13.45 3.73
N GLY A 28 -13.83 -14.71 4.00
CA GLY A 28 -13.01 -15.60 4.84
C GLY A 28 -11.58 -15.76 4.33
N HIS A 29 -11.37 -15.83 3.01
CA HIS A 29 -10.03 -15.98 2.43
C HIS A 29 -9.17 -14.73 2.70
N VAL A 30 -9.71 -13.54 2.45
CA VAL A 30 -8.98 -12.28 2.63
C VAL A 30 -8.80 -11.92 4.10
N LYS A 31 -9.77 -12.24 4.96
CA LYS A 31 -9.67 -12.09 6.43
C LYS A 31 -8.56 -13.01 6.98
N ALA A 32 -8.50 -14.26 6.52
CA ALA A 32 -7.45 -15.19 6.89
C ALA A 32 -6.06 -14.69 6.44
N PHE A 33 -5.95 -14.19 5.21
CA PHE A 33 -4.69 -13.62 4.73
C PHE A 33 -4.27 -12.37 5.53
N TYR A 34 -5.20 -11.46 5.79
CA TYR A 34 -4.94 -10.29 6.62
C TYR A 34 -4.45 -10.67 8.01
N ALA A 35 -5.07 -11.67 8.66
CA ALA A 35 -4.66 -12.16 9.97
C ALA A 35 -3.22 -12.72 9.98
N LEU A 36 -2.71 -13.20 8.85
CA LEU A 36 -1.30 -13.59 8.70
C LEU A 36 -0.38 -12.36 8.65
N THR A 37 -0.81 -11.26 8.03
CA THR A 37 -0.03 -10.02 7.90
C THR A 37 -0.10 -9.09 9.11
N HIS A 38 -1.18 -9.11 9.89
CA HIS A 38 -1.42 -8.18 10.99
C HIS A 38 -2.23 -8.81 12.16
N PRO A 39 -1.85 -8.53 13.42
CA PRO A 39 -0.57 -7.97 13.87
C PRO A 39 0.55 -9.00 13.69
N ALA A 40 1.64 -8.69 12.98
CA ALA A 40 2.77 -9.61 12.79
C ALA A 40 4.10 -8.86 12.88
N SER A 41 5.20 -9.58 13.16
CA SER A 41 6.56 -9.01 13.13
C SER A 41 6.99 -8.69 11.70
N HIS A 42 8.02 -7.85 11.55
CA HIS A 42 8.59 -7.54 10.24
C HIS A 42 9.08 -8.81 9.53
N GLU A 43 9.75 -9.73 10.25
CA GLU A 43 10.19 -11.04 9.70
C GLU A 43 9.03 -11.81 9.07
N ILE A 44 7.89 -11.89 9.75
CA ILE A 44 6.72 -12.63 9.24
C ILE A 44 6.13 -11.95 8.01
N ARG A 45 6.04 -10.62 7.99
CA ARG A 45 5.51 -9.85 6.85
C ARG A 45 6.42 -9.96 5.64
N LEU A 46 7.75 -9.91 5.82
CA LEU A 46 8.74 -10.15 4.76
C LEU A 46 8.70 -11.60 4.26
N LEU A 47 8.47 -12.57 5.14
CA LEU A 47 8.26 -13.96 4.72
C LEU A 47 6.96 -14.15 3.93
N ILE A 48 5.90 -13.40 4.24
CA ILE A 48 4.67 -13.40 3.43
C ILE A 48 4.93 -12.76 2.07
N PHE A 49 5.69 -11.66 2.02
CA PHE A 49 6.07 -11.03 0.76
C PHE A 49 6.83 -12.01 -0.17
N SER A 50 7.70 -12.86 0.38
CA SER A 50 8.41 -13.87 -0.42
C SER A 50 7.51 -14.97 -1.01
N GLN A 51 6.23 -15.02 -0.63
CA GLN A 51 5.23 -15.92 -1.25
C GLN A 51 4.61 -15.33 -2.53
N SER A 52 5.10 -14.16 -2.98
CA SER A 52 4.63 -13.41 -4.16
C SER A 52 3.16 -12.98 -4.10
N PRO A 53 2.67 -12.35 -3.00
CA PRO A 53 1.24 -12.06 -2.85
C PRO A 53 0.73 -10.89 -3.70
N ILE A 54 1.63 -10.15 -4.34
CA ILE A 54 1.34 -8.84 -4.96
C ILE A 54 0.27 -8.95 -6.06
N GLU A 55 0.43 -9.89 -6.99
CA GLU A 55 -0.50 -10.04 -8.11
C GLU A 55 -1.91 -10.38 -7.60
N GLY A 56 -2.01 -11.37 -6.71
CA GLY A 56 -3.27 -11.75 -6.08
C GLY A 56 -3.92 -10.58 -5.33
N LEU A 57 -3.17 -9.84 -4.52
CA LEU A 57 -3.69 -8.68 -3.80
C LEU A 57 -4.20 -7.59 -4.74
N PHE A 58 -3.51 -7.31 -5.85
CA PHE A 58 -3.97 -6.33 -6.83
C PHE A 58 -5.22 -6.78 -7.61
N LYS A 59 -5.37 -8.08 -7.90
CA LYS A 59 -6.63 -8.63 -8.42
C LYS A 59 -7.78 -8.36 -7.45
N LEU A 60 -7.56 -8.53 -6.16
CA LEU A 60 -8.59 -8.28 -5.13
C LEU A 60 -8.98 -6.80 -4.99
N LEU A 61 -8.10 -5.84 -5.32
CA LEU A 61 -8.44 -4.41 -5.30
C LEU A 61 -9.56 -4.06 -6.28
N LYS A 62 -9.73 -4.87 -7.34
CA LYS A 62 -10.76 -4.69 -8.38
C LYS A 62 -12.06 -5.43 -8.06
N HIS A 63 -12.17 -6.03 -6.87
CA HIS A 63 -13.32 -6.83 -6.49
C HIS A 63 -14.55 -5.94 -6.16
N ASN A 64 -15.73 -6.37 -6.60
CA ASN A 64 -16.98 -5.60 -6.41
C ASN A 64 -17.44 -5.51 -4.94
N ASN A 65 -17.08 -6.50 -4.12
CA ASN A 65 -17.27 -6.44 -2.67
C ASN A 65 -16.16 -5.56 -2.03
N ALA A 66 -16.57 -4.43 -1.44
CA ALA A 66 -15.68 -3.47 -0.80
C ALA A 66 -14.93 -4.01 0.43
N ASP A 67 -15.48 -5.00 1.14
CA ASP A 67 -14.76 -5.65 2.24
C ASP A 67 -13.58 -6.46 1.73
N ILE A 68 -13.73 -7.11 0.58
CA ILE A 68 -12.65 -7.88 -0.03
C ILE A 68 -11.48 -6.98 -0.42
N SER A 69 -11.76 -5.87 -1.09
CA SER A 69 -10.72 -4.91 -1.47
C SER A 69 -10.12 -4.17 -0.26
N ASN A 70 -10.91 -3.89 0.77
CA ASN A 70 -10.46 -3.31 2.04
C ASN A 70 -9.45 -4.22 2.78
N TYR A 71 -9.74 -5.53 2.91
CA TYR A 71 -8.78 -6.47 3.51
C TYR A 71 -7.53 -6.67 2.64
N ALA A 72 -7.68 -6.62 1.32
CA ALA A 72 -6.54 -6.68 0.40
C ALA A 72 -5.60 -5.49 0.59
N ILE A 73 -6.11 -4.25 0.57
CA ILE A 73 -5.26 -3.06 0.75
C ILE A 73 -4.65 -2.98 2.16
N LYS A 74 -5.34 -3.44 3.21
CA LYS A 74 -4.79 -3.53 4.57
C LYS A 74 -3.67 -4.57 4.70
N SER A 75 -3.81 -5.69 3.99
CA SER A 75 -2.76 -6.72 3.93
C SER A 75 -1.55 -6.21 3.17
N PHE A 76 -1.78 -5.53 2.04
CA PHE A 76 -0.74 -4.87 1.26
C PHE A 76 -0.02 -3.81 2.11
N TRP A 77 -0.76 -2.94 2.81
CA TRP A 77 -0.23 -1.96 3.77
C TRP A 77 0.72 -2.58 4.78
N SER A 78 0.28 -3.67 5.40
CA SER A 78 1.09 -4.37 6.41
C SER A 78 2.42 -4.87 5.83
N ILE A 79 2.40 -5.35 4.57
CA ILE A 79 3.59 -5.86 3.90
C ILE A 79 4.59 -4.74 3.56
N ILE A 80 4.16 -3.64 2.94
CA ILE A 80 5.11 -2.57 2.59
C ILE A 80 5.61 -1.82 3.82
N LEU A 81 4.79 -1.69 4.87
CA LEU A 81 5.23 -1.11 6.13
C LEU A 81 6.45 -1.85 6.72
N ALA A 82 6.45 -3.18 6.69
CA ALA A 82 7.62 -3.95 7.13
C ALA A 82 8.87 -3.67 6.30
N GLY A 83 8.74 -3.49 4.99
CA GLY A 83 9.85 -3.08 4.14
C GLY A 83 10.39 -1.71 4.52
N THR A 84 9.48 -0.77 4.83
CA THR A 84 9.86 0.57 5.29
C THR A 84 10.59 0.54 6.63
N GLU A 85 10.06 -0.20 7.61
CA GLU A 85 10.60 -0.26 8.99
C GLU A 85 11.91 -1.04 9.11
N THR A 86 12.28 -1.83 8.10
CA THR A 86 13.50 -2.67 8.11
C THR A 86 14.64 -2.12 7.25
N THR A 87 14.45 -0.97 6.61
CA THR A 87 15.44 -0.36 5.73
C THR A 87 15.55 1.13 5.97
N THR A 88 16.71 1.73 5.69
CA THR A 88 16.90 3.17 5.92
C THR A 88 16.01 4.01 4.99
N GLU A 89 15.52 5.14 5.49
CA GLU A 89 14.66 6.04 4.69
C GLU A 89 15.42 6.68 3.51
N THR A 90 16.75 6.74 3.60
CA THR A 90 17.67 7.33 2.60
C THR A 90 17.89 6.46 1.37
N VAL A 91 17.34 5.24 1.34
CA VAL A 91 17.40 4.36 0.17
C VAL A 91 16.01 4.11 -0.40
N GLN A 92 15.95 3.70 -1.65
CA GLN A 92 14.71 3.27 -2.31
C GLN A 92 13.95 2.24 -1.46
N HIS A 93 12.61 2.24 -1.53
CA HIS A 93 11.79 1.25 -0.84
C HIS A 93 12.11 -0.18 -1.33
N PRO A 94 12.36 -1.17 -0.45
CA PRO A 94 12.85 -2.49 -0.84
C PRO A 94 11.88 -3.27 -1.74
N HIS A 95 10.59 -2.96 -1.67
CA HIS A 95 9.56 -3.62 -2.48
C HIS A 95 9.22 -2.86 -3.77
N PHE A 96 9.85 -1.70 -4.04
CA PHE A 96 9.42 -0.84 -5.16
C PHE A 96 9.56 -1.52 -6.52
N ASP A 97 10.72 -2.13 -6.81
CA ASP A 97 10.96 -2.75 -8.12
C ASP A 97 10.10 -3.99 -8.35
N ALA A 98 9.77 -4.73 -7.28
CA ALA A 98 8.87 -5.87 -7.35
C ALA A 98 7.44 -5.48 -7.79
N LEU A 99 7.03 -4.23 -7.58
CA LEU A 99 5.73 -3.72 -8.02
C LEU A 99 5.71 -3.30 -9.48
N ALA A 100 6.88 -2.99 -10.08
CA ALA A 100 6.98 -2.52 -11.45
C ALA A 100 6.48 -3.59 -12.45
N ILE A 101 6.68 -4.86 -12.15
CA ILE A 101 6.25 -6.00 -12.99
C ILE A 101 4.72 -6.04 -13.16
N TYR A 102 3.98 -5.42 -12.24
CA TYR A 102 2.52 -5.48 -12.18
C TYR A 102 1.86 -4.12 -12.43
N ASP A 103 2.56 -3.12 -12.95
CA ASP A 103 2.08 -1.73 -12.98
C ASP A 103 1.53 -1.30 -11.61
N GLY A 104 2.21 -1.72 -10.53
CA GLY A 104 1.62 -1.73 -9.20
C GLY A 104 1.28 -0.34 -8.67
N ILE A 105 2.05 0.67 -9.07
CA ILE A 105 1.76 2.07 -8.75
C ILE A 105 0.48 2.52 -9.44
N GLU A 106 0.32 2.27 -10.73
CA GLU A 106 -0.88 2.60 -11.49
C GLU A 106 -2.12 1.90 -10.93
N GLN A 107 -2.00 0.64 -10.51
CA GLN A 107 -3.10 -0.09 -9.88
C GLN A 107 -3.50 0.53 -8.53
N LEU A 108 -2.53 0.88 -7.69
CA LEU A 108 -2.80 1.59 -6.43
C LEU A 108 -3.43 2.96 -6.67
N TYR A 109 -2.94 3.70 -7.66
CA TYR A 109 -3.47 5.00 -8.04
C TYR A 109 -4.93 4.89 -8.52
N GLN A 110 -5.21 3.97 -9.45
CA GLN A 110 -6.58 3.72 -9.91
C GLN A 110 -7.51 3.35 -8.76
N PHE A 111 -7.08 2.48 -7.84
CA PHE A 111 -7.86 2.11 -6.67
C PHE A 111 -8.13 3.31 -5.74
N ALA A 112 -7.08 4.10 -5.44
CA ALA A 112 -7.14 5.27 -4.58
C ALA A 112 -8.13 6.35 -5.06
N PHE A 113 -8.33 6.47 -6.36
CA PHE A 113 -9.22 7.47 -6.96
C PHE A 113 -10.48 6.87 -7.59
N SER A 114 -10.78 5.60 -7.29
CA SER A 114 -12.00 4.92 -7.75
C SER A 114 -13.25 5.30 -6.95
N SER A 115 -14.44 5.08 -7.50
CA SER A 115 -15.72 5.19 -6.79
C SER A 115 -16.06 3.98 -5.91
N ASN A 116 -15.41 2.83 -6.15
CA ASN A 116 -15.85 1.53 -5.64
C ASN A 116 -15.14 1.09 -4.35
N ALA A 117 -14.39 1.99 -3.72
CA ALA A 117 -13.66 1.76 -2.48
C ALA A 117 -14.13 2.69 -1.36
N SER A 118 -13.97 2.28 -0.11
CA SER A 118 -14.22 3.17 1.03
C SER A 118 -13.14 4.26 1.13
N GLU A 119 -13.49 5.41 1.71
CA GLU A 119 -12.53 6.53 1.87
C GLU A 119 -11.30 6.12 2.69
N GLN A 120 -11.46 5.24 3.68
CA GLN A 120 -10.34 4.67 4.42
C GLN A 120 -9.42 3.85 3.49
N SER A 121 -9.99 2.95 2.68
CA SER A 121 -9.21 2.11 1.76
C SER A 121 -8.43 2.94 0.73
N LYS A 122 -9.07 3.99 0.20
CA LYS A 122 -8.42 4.95 -0.71
C LYS A 122 -7.25 5.65 -0.03
N SER A 123 -7.45 6.10 1.20
CA SER A 123 -6.41 6.79 1.98
C SER A 123 -5.23 5.87 2.25
N ILE A 124 -5.47 4.59 2.58
CA ILE A 124 -4.40 3.59 2.72
C ILE A 124 -3.62 3.47 1.40
N ALA A 125 -4.28 3.38 0.25
CA ALA A 125 -3.59 3.26 -1.04
C ALA A 125 -2.73 4.48 -1.38
N VAL A 126 -3.22 5.70 -1.11
CA VAL A 126 -2.43 6.93 -1.28
C VAL A 126 -1.21 6.95 -0.37
N VAL A 127 -1.37 6.55 0.90
CA VAL A 127 -0.25 6.38 1.83
C VAL A 127 0.76 5.36 1.30
N CYS A 128 0.30 4.21 0.80
CA CYS A 128 1.17 3.20 0.20
C CYS A 128 2.04 3.80 -0.92
N ILE A 129 1.44 4.58 -1.83
CA ILE A 129 2.18 5.23 -2.92
C ILE A 129 3.25 6.16 -2.35
N GLY A 130 2.93 7.00 -1.37
CA GLY A 130 3.91 7.90 -0.77
C GLY A 130 5.10 7.19 -0.12
N TYR A 131 4.84 6.08 0.58
CA TYR A 131 5.88 5.24 1.18
C TYR A 131 6.77 4.55 0.14
N LEU A 132 6.15 4.03 -0.92
CA LEU A 132 6.86 3.35 -2.01
C LEU A 132 7.79 4.31 -2.75
N TYR A 133 7.35 5.55 -3.01
CA TYR A 133 8.13 6.58 -3.69
C TYR A 133 9.16 7.31 -2.81
N ARG A 134 9.47 6.80 -1.61
CA ARG A 134 10.58 7.37 -0.83
C ARG A 134 11.86 7.42 -1.69
N GLN A 135 12.56 8.57 -1.65
CA GLN A 135 13.76 8.83 -2.46
C GLN A 135 13.58 8.78 -3.99
N LYS A 136 12.36 8.59 -4.52
CA LYS A 136 12.08 8.55 -5.96
C LYS A 136 11.12 9.64 -6.40
N VAL A 137 11.35 10.18 -7.59
CA VAL A 137 10.42 11.10 -8.23
C VAL A 137 9.19 10.33 -8.72
N ILE A 138 8.00 10.89 -8.50
CA ILE A 138 6.80 10.42 -9.19
C ILE A 138 6.80 11.10 -10.57
N GLU A 139 7.26 10.40 -11.60
CA GLU A 139 7.47 10.98 -12.93
C GLU A 139 6.20 11.52 -13.57
N LYS A 140 5.10 10.75 -13.46
CA LYS A 140 3.80 11.14 -14.00
C LYS A 140 3.21 12.28 -13.17
N THR A 141 3.27 13.50 -13.70
CA THR A 141 2.78 14.72 -13.03
C THR A 141 1.37 14.57 -12.47
N VAL A 142 0.43 13.97 -13.22
CA VAL A 142 -0.96 13.75 -12.78
C VAL A 142 -1.02 12.90 -11.51
N ILE A 143 -0.24 11.82 -11.43
CA ILE A 143 -0.17 10.96 -10.24
C ILE A 143 0.47 11.75 -9.08
N ARG A 144 1.59 12.43 -9.35
CA ARG A 144 2.33 13.21 -8.36
C ARG A 144 1.45 14.26 -7.69
N GLU A 145 0.75 15.06 -8.48
CA GLU A 145 -0.11 16.14 -7.98
C GLU A 145 -1.29 15.59 -7.20
N SER A 146 -1.99 14.57 -7.74
CA SER A 146 -3.17 13.98 -7.10
C SER A 146 -2.82 13.32 -5.76
N VAL A 147 -1.73 12.54 -5.70
CA VAL A 147 -1.26 11.86 -4.49
C VAL A 147 -0.82 12.88 -3.44
N ILE A 148 0.02 13.85 -3.80
CA ILE A 148 0.50 14.87 -2.86
C ILE A 148 -0.65 15.71 -2.32
N ASN A 149 -1.59 16.13 -3.17
CA ASN A 149 -2.75 16.91 -2.72
C ASN A 149 -3.63 16.10 -1.77
N ARG A 150 -3.88 14.81 -2.06
CA ARG A 150 -4.66 13.96 -1.17
C ARG A 150 -3.94 13.76 0.18
N LEU A 151 -2.63 13.53 0.20
CA LEU A 151 -1.84 13.44 1.43
C LEU A 151 -1.92 14.73 2.26
N LYS A 152 -1.79 15.91 1.63
CA LYS A 152 -1.93 17.21 2.31
C LYS A 152 -3.28 17.34 3.01
N ASN A 153 -4.37 16.98 2.32
CA ASN A 153 -5.72 17.03 2.90
C ASN A 153 -5.87 16.07 4.08
N LEU A 154 -5.31 14.85 3.98
CA LEU A 154 -5.34 13.87 5.07
C LEU A 154 -4.63 14.36 6.34
N VAL A 155 -3.58 15.19 6.22
CA VAL A 155 -2.90 15.78 7.39
C VAL A 155 -3.80 16.72 8.20
N ASN A 156 -4.77 17.38 7.57
CA ASN A 156 -5.62 18.38 8.21
C ASN A 156 -6.93 17.79 8.72
N ASP A 157 -7.62 17.00 7.87
CA ASP A 157 -9.06 16.73 8.04
C ASP A 157 -9.41 15.26 8.25
N ALA A 158 -8.40 14.38 8.40
CA ALA A 158 -8.64 12.95 8.57
C ALA A 158 -8.57 12.46 10.03
N GLY A 159 -8.82 11.15 10.21
CA GLY A 159 -8.62 10.42 11.45
C GLY A 159 -7.14 10.36 11.85
N VAL A 160 -6.88 9.91 13.08
CA VAL A 160 -5.53 9.88 13.68
C VAL A 160 -4.55 9.08 12.82
N TRP A 161 -4.95 7.88 12.38
CA TRP A 161 -4.08 7.02 11.58
C TRP A 161 -3.74 7.67 10.23
N GLU A 162 -4.74 8.19 9.51
CA GLU A 162 -4.54 8.84 8.22
C GLU A 162 -3.64 10.07 8.33
N LYS A 163 -3.79 10.86 9.39
CA LYS A 163 -2.95 12.02 9.68
C LYS A 163 -1.50 11.62 9.86
N ASP A 164 -1.23 10.69 10.77
CA ASP A 164 0.12 10.29 11.13
C ASP A 164 0.85 9.67 9.92
N GLN A 165 0.16 8.76 9.22
CA GLN A 165 0.76 8.11 8.06
C GLN A 165 0.96 9.06 6.88
N SER A 166 0.07 10.04 6.69
CA SER A 166 0.24 11.03 5.62
C SER A 166 1.40 11.99 5.89
N ARG A 167 1.64 12.35 7.17
CA ARG A 167 2.82 13.14 7.56
C ARG A 167 4.12 12.42 7.21
N ILE A 168 4.20 11.14 7.54
CA ILE A 168 5.37 10.30 7.22
C ILE A 168 5.52 10.15 5.70
N ALA A 169 4.44 9.84 4.98
CA ALA A 169 4.45 9.71 3.53
C ALA A 169 4.96 10.99 2.83
N LEU A 170 4.53 12.17 3.28
CA LEU A 170 5.01 13.45 2.75
C LEU A 170 6.51 13.68 3.02
N ARG A 171 7.00 13.33 4.21
CA ARG A 171 8.43 13.38 4.52
C ARG A 171 9.24 12.45 3.63
N LEU A 172 8.76 11.23 3.41
CA LEU A 172 9.41 10.24 2.55
C LEU A 172 9.48 10.72 1.10
N LEU A 173 8.39 11.30 0.58
CA LEU A 173 8.35 11.89 -0.76
C LEU A 173 9.28 13.10 -0.89
N ALA A 174 9.34 13.95 0.13
CA ALA A 174 10.16 15.15 0.16
C ALA A 174 11.68 14.89 0.13
N GLN A 175 12.10 13.63 0.30
CA GLN A 175 13.50 13.27 0.08
C GLN A 175 13.94 13.42 -1.39
N ASN A 176 12.99 13.47 -2.33
CA ASN A 176 13.27 13.83 -3.72
C ASN A 176 12.93 15.32 -3.97
N PRO A 177 13.84 16.13 -4.55
CA PRO A 177 13.63 17.56 -4.74
C PRO A 177 12.41 17.94 -5.59
N VAL A 178 12.04 17.13 -6.59
CA VAL A 178 10.88 17.42 -7.45
C VAL A 178 9.58 17.24 -6.68
N ASN A 179 9.48 16.17 -5.90
CA ASN A 179 8.33 15.94 -5.03
C ASN A 179 8.30 17.00 -3.91
N GLU A 180 9.44 17.34 -3.32
CA GLU A 180 9.56 18.37 -2.29
C GLU A 180 9.02 19.72 -2.77
N ALA A 181 9.44 20.15 -3.97
CA ALA A 181 8.95 21.38 -4.59
C ALA A 181 7.43 21.35 -4.78
N GLN A 182 6.87 20.23 -5.24
CA GLN A 182 5.42 20.05 -5.38
C GLN A 182 4.69 20.08 -4.02
N ILE A 183 5.29 19.50 -2.96
CA ILE A 183 4.74 19.56 -1.62
C ILE A 183 4.73 20.99 -1.09
N LYS A 184 5.76 21.80 -1.31
CA LYS A 184 5.82 23.19 -0.82
C LYS A 184 4.92 24.18 -1.57
N LYS A 185 4.38 23.81 -2.75
CA LYS A 185 3.41 24.65 -3.47
C LYS A 185 2.22 25.01 -2.59
N GLY A 186 1.78 26.27 -2.70
CA GLY A 186 0.70 26.84 -1.89
C GLY A 186 1.08 27.14 -0.44
N GLY A 187 2.38 27.21 -0.12
CA GLY A 187 2.86 27.53 1.23
C GLY A 187 2.73 26.38 2.23
N PHE A 188 2.46 25.16 1.77
CA PHE A 188 2.33 24.00 2.65
C PHE A 188 3.70 23.65 3.27
N THR A 189 3.74 23.53 4.59
CA THR A 189 4.94 23.15 5.33
C THR A 189 4.98 21.63 5.48
N ILE A 190 6.10 21.01 5.09
CA ILE A 190 6.30 19.57 5.28
C ILE A 190 6.26 19.26 6.78
N PRO A 191 5.38 18.35 7.23
CA PRO A 191 5.30 17.97 8.63
C PRO A 191 6.65 17.47 9.17
N LYS A 192 6.96 17.84 10.42
CA LYS A 192 8.09 17.27 11.16
C LYS A 192 7.79 15.83 11.56
#